data_AF-A0A940JGG7-F1
#
_entry.id   AF-A0A940JGG7-F1
#
_cell.length_a   1.000
_cell.length_b   1.000
_cell.length_c   1.000
_cell.angle_alpha   90.00
_cell.angle_beta   90.00
_cell.angle_gamma   90.00
#
_symmetry.space_group_name_H-M   'P 1'
#
loop_
_entity.id
_entity.type
_entity.pdbx_description
1 polymer ?
#
loop_
_entity_poly.entity_id
_entity_poly.type
_entity_poly.pdbx_seq_one_letter_code
_entity_poly.pdbx_strand_id
1 'polypeptide(L)'
;MPIYVDESGGISAGAMTMAAVEIDADDAEKLLARFKAVTGLRGELKGSRIDLVQRALFFELLERFRGRARIRVVQTGLLGHMPDRPTDFETYVSLLKQLVEDWLPESGGCASFIVDEGRYSALVLEQVRLDIAAMLASFGTARMEDSSRCPGIQIADVIANSYYNLAIGSGRSHRIAAIVEPFVQSHILRSRPLPHVAHASITPAMLDVAPGKAEPGIPLHP
;
A
#
# COMPACT_ATOMS: atom_id res chain seq x y z
N MET A 1 -16.04 -4.15 -8.39
CA MET A 1 -14.59 -4.34 -8.65
C MET A 1 -13.85 -4.08 -7.34
N PRO A 2 -13.16 -5.07 -6.76
CA PRO A 2 -12.43 -4.89 -5.52
C PRO A 2 -11.09 -4.19 -5.76
N ILE A 3 -10.77 -3.24 -4.89
CA ILE A 3 -9.49 -2.53 -4.84
C ILE A 3 -8.92 -2.75 -3.45
N TYR A 4 -7.81 -3.46 -3.37
CA TYR A 4 -7.14 -3.81 -2.13
C TYR A 4 -6.04 -2.80 -1.83
N VAL A 5 -5.95 -2.35 -0.58
CA VAL A 5 -5.04 -1.28 -0.19
C VAL A 5 -4.19 -1.70 0.98
N ASP A 6 -2.89 -1.47 0.85
CA ASP A 6 -1.91 -1.61 1.93
C ASP A 6 -0.81 -0.55 1.76
N GLU A 7 -0.07 -0.30 2.82
CA GLU A 7 1.01 0.67 2.89
C GLU A 7 2.32 0.06 3.39
N SER A 8 3.41 0.79 3.16
CA SER A 8 4.72 0.42 3.69
C SER A 8 5.48 1.67 4.12
N GLY A 9 6.27 1.53 5.18
CA GLY A 9 7.12 2.58 5.72
C GLY A 9 6.40 3.56 6.63
N GLY A 10 6.96 4.76 6.74
CA GLY A 10 6.52 5.86 7.59
C GLY A 10 7.37 7.09 7.32
N ILE A 11 6.84 8.28 7.58
CA ILE A 11 7.59 9.53 7.40
C ILE A 11 8.84 9.54 8.29
N SER A 12 8.74 8.98 9.50
CA SER A 12 9.88 8.76 10.39
C SER A 12 10.96 7.82 9.80
N ALA A 13 10.57 6.89 8.93
CA ALA A 13 11.45 5.91 8.28
C ALA A 13 11.97 6.37 6.90
N GLY A 14 11.72 7.62 6.51
CA GLY A 14 12.25 8.23 5.28
C GLY A 14 11.27 8.28 4.11
N ALA A 15 10.25 7.42 4.08
CA ALA A 15 9.16 7.49 3.11
C ALA A 15 7.93 6.70 3.59
N MET A 16 6.75 7.11 3.14
CA MET A 16 5.53 6.29 3.23
C MET A 16 4.99 6.07 1.82
N THR A 17 4.64 4.83 1.51
CA THR A 17 4.05 4.46 0.22
C THR A 17 2.77 3.69 0.44
N MET A 18 1.77 3.92 -0.40
CA MET A 18 0.53 3.15 -0.38
C MET A 18 0.21 2.67 -1.78
N ALA A 19 -0.23 1.41 -1.88
CA ALA A 19 -0.62 0.79 -3.13
C ALA A 19 -2.09 0.41 -3.08
N ALA A 20 -2.86 0.79 -4.10
CA ALA A 20 -4.23 0.35 -4.32
C ALA A 20 -4.27 -0.55 -5.56
N VAL A 21 -4.59 -1.82 -5.35
CA VAL A 21 -4.52 -2.90 -6.34
C VAL A 21 -5.92 -3.33 -6.74
N GLU A 22 -6.24 -3.15 -8.01
CA GLU A 22 -7.39 -3.76 -8.64
C GLU A 22 -7.00 -5.14 -9.17
N ILE A 23 -7.68 -6.17 -8.67
CA ILE A 23 -7.55 -7.55 -9.14
C ILE A 23 -8.83 -8.29 -8.75
N ASP A 24 -9.32 -9.21 -9.58
CA ASP A 24 -10.47 -10.05 -9.19
C ASP A 24 -10.12 -10.93 -7.97
N ALA A 25 -11.09 -11.21 -7.09
CA ALA A 25 -10.84 -11.99 -5.88
C ALA A 25 -10.32 -13.41 -6.19
N ASP A 26 -10.89 -14.07 -7.21
CA ASP A 26 -10.47 -15.41 -7.62
C ASP A 26 -9.05 -15.38 -8.21
N ASP A 27 -8.72 -14.32 -8.92
CA ASP A 27 -7.40 -14.15 -9.53
C ASP A 27 -6.33 -13.78 -8.48
N ALA A 28 -6.69 -13.02 -7.44
CA ALA A 28 -5.83 -12.78 -6.28
C ALA A 28 -5.51 -14.08 -5.53
N GLU A 29 -6.52 -14.93 -5.32
CA GLU A 29 -6.34 -16.26 -4.72
C GLU A 29 -5.42 -17.15 -5.57
N LYS A 30 -5.66 -17.22 -6.89
CA LYS A 30 -4.83 -18.01 -7.82
C LYS A 30 -3.40 -17.50 -7.87
N LEU A 31 -3.19 -16.18 -7.90
CA LEU A 31 -1.87 -15.55 -7.85
C LEU A 31 -1.13 -16.00 -6.60
N LEU A 32 -1.75 -15.81 -5.44
CA LEU A 32 -1.11 -16.11 -4.16
C LEU A 32 -0.84 -17.61 -4.00
N ALA A 33 -1.78 -18.46 -4.40
CA ALA A 33 -1.62 -19.91 -4.40
C ALA A 33 -0.48 -20.36 -5.32
N ARG A 34 -0.42 -19.81 -6.54
CA ARG A 34 0.67 -20.12 -7.49
C ARG A 34 2.02 -19.66 -6.95
N PHE A 35 2.07 -18.45 -6.41
CA PHE A 35 3.29 -17.89 -5.84
C PHE A 35 3.83 -18.77 -4.70
N LYS A 36 2.97 -19.14 -3.74
CA LYS A 36 3.35 -20.02 -2.62
C LYS A 36 3.75 -21.42 -3.09
N ALA A 37 3.06 -21.98 -4.09
CA ALA A 37 3.41 -23.29 -4.64
C ALA A 37 4.80 -23.31 -5.29
N VAL A 38 5.20 -22.23 -5.97
CA VAL A 38 6.51 -22.13 -6.62
C VAL A 38 7.63 -21.83 -5.62
N THR A 39 7.36 -20.96 -4.65
CA THR A 39 8.38 -20.49 -3.70
C THR A 39 8.52 -21.36 -2.45
N GLY A 40 7.53 -22.22 -2.17
CA GLY A 40 7.45 -23.00 -0.93
C GLY A 40 7.08 -22.17 0.30
N LEU A 41 6.78 -20.87 0.14
CA LEU A 41 6.38 -19.98 1.24
C LEU A 41 5.05 -20.43 1.85
N ARG A 42 4.95 -20.28 3.17
CA ARG A 42 3.77 -20.63 3.97
C ARG A 42 3.30 -19.44 4.78
N GLY A 43 2.05 -19.50 5.23
CA GLY A 43 1.43 -18.42 6.01
C GLY A 43 1.15 -17.20 5.14
N GLU A 44 1.08 -16.04 5.79
CA GLU A 44 0.86 -14.75 5.15
C GLU A 44 2.07 -14.33 4.31
N LEU A 45 1.81 -13.84 3.10
CA LEU A 45 2.82 -13.21 2.26
C LEU A 45 3.03 -11.77 2.72
N LYS A 46 4.26 -11.45 3.12
CA LYS A 46 4.69 -10.09 3.43
C LYS A 46 5.74 -9.60 2.45
N GLY A 47 5.57 -8.38 1.92
CA GLY A 47 6.49 -7.74 0.99
C GLY A 47 7.89 -7.58 1.54
N SER A 48 8.04 -7.36 2.85
CA SER A 48 9.34 -7.27 3.52
C SER A 48 10.08 -8.60 3.59
N ARG A 49 9.39 -9.73 3.44
CA ARG A 49 9.91 -11.09 3.67
C ARG A 49 10.21 -11.88 2.39
N ILE A 50 10.13 -11.25 1.22
CA ILE A 50 10.49 -11.85 -0.05
C ILE A 50 11.80 -11.29 -0.61
N ASP A 51 12.59 -12.18 -1.22
CA ASP A 51 13.81 -11.81 -1.94
C ASP A 51 13.52 -11.18 -3.32
N LEU A 52 14.57 -10.85 -4.06
CA LEU A 52 14.44 -10.20 -5.38
C LEU A 52 13.91 -11.13 -6.48
N VAL A 53 14.25 -12.43 -6.45
CA VAL A 53 13.79 -13.41 -7.44
C VAL A 53 12.31 -13.70 -7.21
N GLN A 54 11.93 -13.87 -5.96
CA GLN A 54 10.54 -13.98 -5.53
C GLN A 54 9.76 -12.72 -5.91
N ARG A 55 10.31 -11.52 -5.68
CA ARG A 55 9.65 -10.28 -6.10
C ARG A 55 9.48 -10.18 -7.62
N ALA A 56 10.47 -10.61 -8.40
CA ALA A 56 10.34 -10.66 -9.86
C ALA A 56 9.20 -11.60 -10.27
N LEU A 57 9.18 -12.84 -9.76
CA LEU A 57 8.09 -13.79 -10.01
C LEU A 57 6.73 -13.21 -9.62
N PHE A 58 6.64 -12.49 -8.49
CA PHE A 58 5.39 -11.88 -8.04
C PHE A 58 4.82 -10.93 -9.09
N PHE A 59 5.63 -10.02 -9.66
CA PHE A 59 5.14 -9.06 -10.64
C PHE A 59 4.77 -9.71 -11.98
N GLU A 60 5.49 -10.75 -12.40
CA GLU A 60 5.09 -11.57 -13.56
C GLU A 60 3.72 -12.23 -13.35
N LEU A 61 3.44 -12.71 -12.13
CA LEU A 61 2.14 -13.28 -11.79
C LEU A 61 1.06 -12.20 -11.68
N LEU A 62 1.38 -11.01 -11.19
CA LEU A 62 0.44 -9.88 -11.14
C LEU A 62 -0.12 -9.57 -12.52
N GLU A 63 0.74 -9.41 -13.52
CA GLU A 63 0.31 -9.20 -14.92
C GLU A 63 -0.49 -10.39 -15.46
N ARG A 64 0.01 -11.62 -15.25
CA ARG A 64 -0.66 -12.85 -15.70
C ARG A 64 -2.09 -12.96 -15.17
N PHE A 65 -2.32 -12.55 -13.92
CA PHE A 65 -3.61 -12.56 -13.25
C PHE A 65 -4.31 -11.20 -13.31
N ARG A 66 -3.95 -10.36 -14.29
CA ARG A 66 -4.65 -9.12 -14.67
C ARG A 66 -4.75 -8.08 -13.54
N GLY A 67 -3.86 -8.16 -12.56
CA GLY A 67 -3.78 -7.16 -11.50
C GLY A 67 -3.22 -5.84 -12.04
N ARG A 68 -3.78 -4.73 -11.58
CA ARG A 68 -3.30 -3.37 -11.87
C ARG A 68 -3.19 -2.60 -10.57
N ALA A 69 -2.18 -1.73 -10.46
CA ALA A 69 -1.97 -0.98 -9.22
C ALA A 69 -1.70 0.50 -9.47
N ARG A 70 -2.26 1.31 -8.58
CA ARG A 70 -1.90 2.72 -8.42
C ARG A 70 -1.14 2.88 -7.13
N ILE A 71 -0.05 3.62 -7.20
CA ILE A 71 0.85 3.82 -6.08
C ILE A 71 0.99 5.31 -5.81
N ARG A 72 0.93 5.67 -4.54
CA ARG A 72 1.26 7.01 -4.05
C ARG A 72 2.42 6.95 -3.07
N VAL A 73 3.30 7.92 -3.20
CA VAL A 73 4.58 7.98 -2.47
C VAL A 73 4.76 9.35 -1.83
N VAL A 74 5.13 9.36 -0.56
CA VAL A 74 5.66 10.55 0.12
C VAL A 74 7.08 10.24 0.58
N GLN A 75 8.04 11.07 0.17
CA GLN A 75 9.43 10.99 0.63
C GLN A 75 9.72 12.10 1.62
N THR A 76 10.39 11.74 2.71
CA THR A 76 10.74 12.65 3.80
C THR A 76 11.54 13.85 3.33
N GLY A 77 12.53 13.63 2.47
CA GLY A 77 13.38 14.70 1.93
C GLY A 77 12.63 15.73 1.08
N LEU A 78 11.46 15.38 0.53
CA LEU A 78 10.63 16.27 -0.29
C LEU A 78 9.63 17.09 0.53
N LEU A 79 9.41 16.73 1.79
CA LEU A 79 8.51 17.46 2.69
C LEU A 79 9.14 18.76 3.25
N GLY A 80 10.41 19.04 2.93
CA GLY A 80 11.14 20.22 3.41
C GLY A 80 11.32 20.25 4.94
N HIS A 81 11.95 21.31 5.44
CA HIS A 81 11.97 21.63 6.88
C HIS A 81 10.68 22.38 7.24
N MET A 82 9.53 21.71 7.17
CA MET A 82 8.29 22.29 7.67
C MET A 82 8.26 22.21 9.21
N PRO A 83 8.02 23.31 9.92
CA PRO A 83 7.92 23.32 11.38
C PRO A 83 6.78 22.42 11.88
N ASP A 84 5.67 22.38 11.13
CA ASP A 84 4.55 21.47 11.33
C ASP A 84 4.60 20.34 10.30
N ARG A 85 5.45 19.36 10.56
CA ARG A 85 5.55 18.19 9.68
C ARG A 85 4.30 17.32 9.82
N PRO A 86 3.69 16.83 8.73
CA PRO A 86 2.56 15.93 8.85
C PRO A 86 2.99 14.65 9.59
N THR A 87 2.10 14.20 10.46
CA THR A 87 2.22 12.91 11.15
C THR A 87 2.12 11.75 10.15
N ASP A 88 2.57 10.58 10.58
CA ASP A 88 2.39 9.34 9.83
C ASP A 88 0.90 9.09 9.52
N PHE A 89 0.01 9.38 10.46
CA PHE A 89 -1.43 9.20 10.27
C PHE A 89 -2.02 10.18 9.24
N GLU A 90 -1.68 11.47 9.30
CA GLU A 90 -2.10 12.45 8.29
C GLU A 90 -1.62 12.07 6.89
N THR A 91 -0.38 11.55 6.82
CA THR A 91 0.21 11.05 5.59
C THR A 91 -0.54 9.83 5.07
N TYR A 92 -0.83 8.85 5.94
CA TYR A 92 -1.61 7.66 5.61
C TYR A 92 -2.98 8.03 5.03
N VAL A 93 -3.73 8.90 5.73
CA VAL A 93 -5.06 9.34 5.28
C VAL A 93 -4.96 10.09 3.94
N SER A 94 -3.98 10.96 3.77
CA SER A 94 -3.79 11.70 2.52
C SER A 94 -3.44 10.77 1.34
N LEU A 95 -2.59 9.77 1.56
CA LEU A 95 -2.27 8.74 0.57
C LEU A 95 -3.52 7.94 0.17
N LEU A 96 -4.32 7.51 1.14
CA LEU A 96 -5.52 6.71 0.89
C LEU A 96 -6.59 7.52 0.13
N LYS A 97 -6.88 8.75 0.57
CA LYS A 97 -7.83 9.65 -0.11
C LYS A 97 -7.39 9.92 -1.55
N GLN A 98 -6.11 10.18 -1.76
CA GLN A 98 -5.59 10.40 -3.11
C GLN A 98 -5.71 9.16 -4.01
N LEU A 99 -5.48 7.95 -3.46
CA LEU A 99 -5.65 6.71 -4.22
C LEU A 99 -7.12 6.46 -4.58
N VAL A 100 -8.05 6.83 -3.71
CA VAL A 100 -9.50 6.76 -4.00
C VAL A 100 -9.85 7.70 -5.15
N GLU A 101 -9.46 8.97 -5.06
CA GLU A 101 -9.65 9.96 -6.13
C GLU A 101 -9.08 9.50 -7.47
N ASP A 102 -7.92 8.86 -7.42
CA ASP A 102 -7.27 8.30 -8.58
C ASP A 102 -8.13 7.27 -9.30
N TRP A 103 -8.73 6.36 -8.55
CA TRP A 103 -9.54 5.27 -9.08
C TRP A 103 -10.97 5.70 -9.45
N LEU A 104 -11.47 6.82 -8.94
CA LEU A 104 -12.83 7.31 -9.25
C LEU A 104 -13.11 7.44 -10.76
N PRO A 105 -12.24 8.09 -11.59
CA PRO A 105 -12.45 8.19 -13.03
C PRO A 105 -12.58 6.86 -13.77
N GLU A 106 -11.87 5.81 -13.33
CA GLU A 106 -11.90 4.49 -13.98
C GLU A 106 -13.03 3.59 -13.46
N SER A 107 -13.39 3.74 -12.18
CA SER A 107 -14.45 2.94 -11.55
C SER A 107 -15.85 3.52 -11.71
N GLY A 108 -15.97 4.80 -12.12
CA GLY A 108 -17.24 5.51 -12.15
C GLY A 108 -17.88 5.67 -10.76
N GLY A 109 -17.09 5.54 -9.68
CA GLY A 109 -17.57 5.50 -8.29
C GLY A 109 -18.04 4.12 -7.81
N CYS A 110 -18.10 3.11 -8.67
CA CYS A 110 -18.58 1.76 -8.35
C CYS A 110 -17.44 0.81 -7.90
N ALA A 111 -16.57 1.27 -6.99
CA ALA A 111 -15.45 0.48 -6.47
C ALA A 111 -15.68 -0.01 -5.03
N SER A 112 -15.14 -1.17 -4.70
CA SER A 112 -15.11 -1.70 -3.33
C SER A 112 -13.68 -1.62 -2.80
N PHE A 113 -13.40 -0.62 -1.96
CA PHE A 113 -12.11 -0.48 -1.29
C PHE A 113 -12.03 -1.39 -0.06
N ILE A 114 -10.98 -2.21 -0.02
CA ILE A 114 -10.71 -3.18 1.03
C ILE A 114 -9.31 -2.84 1.56
N VAL A 115 -9.25 -2.22 2.74
CA VAL A 115 -8.04 -1.61 3.28
C VAL A 115 -7.51 -2.44 4.44
N ASP A 116 -6.19 -2.61 4.52
CA ASP A 116 -5.55 -3.30 5.66
C ASP A 116 -5.88 -2.61 6.99
N GLU A 117 -6.20 -3.41 8.00
CA GLU A 117 -6.55 -2.93 9.34
C GLU A 117 -5.39 -2.98 10.35
N GLY A 118 -4.18 -3.36 9.93
CA GLY A 118 -3.10 -3.74 10.83
C GLY A 118 -2.38 -2.58 11.53
N ARG A 119 -2.44 -1.36 10.98
CA ARG A 119 -1.57 -0.26 11.42
C ARG A 119 -2.10 0.61 12.55
N TYR A 120 -3.39 0.93 12.55
CA TYR A 120 -4.01 1.87 13.49
C TYR A 120 -5.13 1.21 14.29
N SER A 121 -5.55 1.83 15.40
CA SER A 121 -6.66 1.28 16.20
C SER A 121 -7.97 1.22 15.40
N ALA A 122 -8.81 0.24 15.73
CA ALA A 122 -10.11 0.04 15.07
C ALA A 122 -11.00 1.29 15.08
N LEU A 123 -10.98 2.09 16.17
CA LEU A 123 -11.76 3.32 16.27
C LEU A 123 -11.31 4.36 15.22
N VAL A 124 -9.99 4.53 15.07
CA VAL A 124 -9.40 5.47 14.11
C VAL A 124 -9.68 5.00 12.68
N LEU A 125 -9.51 3.70 12.43
CA LEU A 125 -9.77 3.11 11.12
C LEU A 125 -11.25 3.17 10.72
N GLU A 126 -12.18 3.06 11.67
CA GLU A 126 -13.60 3.22 11.37
C GLU A 126 -13.93 4.63 10.87
N GLN A 127 -13.32 5.67 11.45
CA GLN A 127 -13.47 7.03 10.94
C GLN A 127 -12.89 7.16 9.53
N VAL A 128 -11.72 6.58 9.27
CA VAL A 128 -11.13 6.56 7.92
C VAL A 128 -12.05 5.83 6.93
N ARG A 129 -12.64 4.70 7.34
CA ARG A 129 -13.60 3.93 6.52
C ARG A 129 -14.81 4.78 6.12
N LEU A 130 -15.37 5.53 7.06
CA LEU A 130 -16.50 6.42 6.82
C LEU A 130 -16.13 7.57 5.86
N ASP A 131 -14.97 8.17 6.04
CA ASP A 131 -14.45 9.20 5.14
C ASP A 131 -14.32 8.68 3.70
N ILE A 132 -13.75 7.48 3.52
CA ILE A 132 -13.61 6.87 2.19
C ILE A 132 -14.98 6.49 1.59
N ALA A 133 -15.88 5.95 2.39
CA ALA A 133 -17.25 5.65 1.94
C ALA A 133 -17.98 6.91 1.45
N ALA A 134 -17.79 8.06 2.11
CA ALA A 134 -18.35 9.33 1.68
C ALA A 134 -17.78 9.81 0.33
N MET A 135 -16.51 9.50 0.03
CA MET A 135 -15.88 9.85 -1.25
C MET A 135 -16.37 9.00 -2.43
N LEU A 136 -16.80 7.76 -2.17
CA LEU A 136 -17.16 6.78 -3.20
C LEU A 136 -18.58 6.97 -3.78
N ALA A 137 -19.31 8.02 -3.37
CA ALA A 137 -20.71 8.24 -3.72
C ALA A 137 -21.59 7.00 -3.43
N SER A 138 -22.82 6.96 -3.96
CA SER A 138 -23.83 5.96 -3.58
C SER A 138 -23.55 4.52 -4.03
N PHE A 139 -22.54 4.28 -4.88
CA PHE A 139 -22.34 2.99 -5.55
C PHE A 139 -21.05 2.27 -5.18
N GLY A 140 -20.15 2.90 -4.42
CA GLY A 140 -18.95 2.27 -3.91
C GLY A 140 -19.05 1.91 -2.43
N THR A 141 -18.08 1.13 -1.96
CA THR A 141 -18.01 0.69 -0.55
C THR A 141 -16.59 0.75 -0.05
N ALA A 142 -16.43 0.94 1.27
CA ALA A 142 -15.15 0.87 1.95
C ALA A 142 -15.28 -0.02 3.18
N ARG A 143 -14.33 -0.95 3.34
CA ARG A 143 -14.20 -1.79 4.55
C ARG A 143 -12.73 -1.98 4.93
N MET A 144 -12.53 -2.25 6.21
CA MET A 144 -11.26 -2.67 6.79
C MET A 144 -11.24 -4.20 6.84
N GLU A 145 -10.08 -4.83 6.63
CA GLU A 145 -9.94 -6.29 6.62
C GLU A 145 -8.55 -6.72 7.09
N ASP A 146 -8.49 -7.88 7.76
CA ASP A 146 -7.25 -8.53 8.18
C ASP A 146 -6.47 -9.07 6.96
N SER A 147 -5.26 -8.53 6.74
CA SER A 147 -4.36 -8.95 5.66
C SER A 147 -4.11 -10.46 5.63
N SER A 148 -4.04 -11.13 6.77
CA SER A 148 -3.77 -12.58 6.84
C SER A 148 -4.87 -13.41 6.17
N ARG A 149 -6.08 -12.85 6.08
CA ARG A 149 -7.28 -13.48 5.50
C ARG A 149 -7.63 -12.94 4.11
N CYS A 150 -6.92 -11.93 3.62
CA CYS A 150 -7.23 -11.25 2.37
C CYS A 150 -6.04 -11.30 1.38
N PRO A 151 -6.07 -12.20 0.37
CA PRO A 151 -5.00 -12.31 -0.62
C PRO A 151 -4.69 -11.01 -1.35
N GLY A 152 -5.72 -10.22 -1.67
CA GLY A 152 -5.55 -8.95 -2.35
C GLY A 152 -4.78 -7.91 -1.53
N ILE A 153 -4.97 -7.87 -0.20
CA ILE A 153 -4.18 -6.99 0.68
C ILE A 153 -2.72 -7.45 0.71
N GLN A 154 -2.44 -8.75 0.81
CA GLN A 154 -1.06 -9.27 0.74
C GLN A 154 -0.37 -8.92 -0.58
N ILE A 155 -1.11 -8.86 -1.69
CA ILE A 155 -0.60 -8.40 -2.99
C ILE A 155 -0.28 -6.89 -2.93
N ALA A 156 -1.17 -6.09 -2.32
CA ALA A 156 -0.94 -4.67 -2.12
C ALA A 156 0.31 -4.39 -1.25
N ASP A 157 0.55 -5.17 -0.19
CA ASP A 157 1.75 -5.09 0.66
C ASP A 157 3.03 -5.27 -0.18
N VAL A 158 3.09 -6.30 -1.02
CA VAL A 158 4.27 -6.56 -1.84
C VAL A 158 4.58 -5.38 -2.76
N ILE A 159 3.55 -4.77 -3.36
CA ILE A 159 3.70 -3.60 -4.22
C ILE A 159 4.12 -2.38 -3.41
N ALA A 160 3.42 -2.06 -2.31
CA ALA A 160 3.74 -0.95 -1.42
C ALA A 160 5.18 -1.07 -0.92
N ASN A 161 5.59 -2.24 -0.42
CA ASN A 161 6.94 -2.49 0.04
C ASN A 161 7.98 -2.34 -1.08
N SER A 162 7.66 -2.77 -2.31
CA SER A 162 8.56 -2.57 -3.47
C SER A 162 8.84 -1.08 -3.69
N TYR A 163 7.78 -0.27 -3.74
CA TYR A 163 7.90 1.17 -3.95
C TYR A 163 8.49 1.91 -2.75
N TYR A 164 8.27 1.44 -1.53
CA TYR A 164 8.98 1.95 -0.35
C TYR A 164 10.50 1.79 -0.50
N ASN A 165 10.97 0.61 -0.91
CA ASN A 165 12.40 0.34 -1.11
C ASN A 165 13.02 1.18 -2.23
N LEU A 166 12.23 1.55 -3.25
CA LEU A 166 12.61 2.53 -4.27
C LEU A 166 12.70 3.94 -3.66
N ALA A 167 11.66 4.35 -2.92
CA ALA A 167 11.55 5.68 -2.34
C ALA A 167 12.66 5.98 -1.32
N ILE A 168 13.08 5.01 -0.51
CA ILE A 168 14.18 5.21 0.45
C ILE A 168 15.57 4.98 -0.16
N GLY A 169 15.67 4.64 -1.44
CA GLY A 169 16.97 4.36 -2.08
C GLY A 169 17.73 3.20 -1.44
N SER A 170 17.01 2.15 -1.00
CA SER A 170 17.62 0.98 -0.36
C SER A 170 18.73 0.34 -1.22
N GLY A 171 19.62 -0.46 -0.64
CA GLY A 171 20.68 -1.15 -1.39
C GLY A 171 20.19 -2.08 -2.51
N ARG A 172 18.90 -2.43 -2.51
CA ARG A 172 18.24 -3.24 -3.55
C ARG A 172 17.39 -2.43 -4.54
N SER A 173 17.29 -1.11 -4.36
CA SER A 173 16.43 -0.21 -5.15
C SER A 173 16.62 -0.35 -6.65
N HIS A 174 17.87 -0.33 -7.14
CA HIS A 174 18.17 -0.48 -8.58
C HIS A 174 17.62 -1.79 -9.16
N ARG A 175 17.70 -2.90 -8.42
CA ARG A 175 17.21 -4.21 -8.88
C ARG A 175 15.68 -4.27 -8.82
N ILE A 176 15.06 -3.66 -7.81
CA ILE A 176 13.61 -3.51 -7.75
C ILE A 176 13.11 -2.65 -8.91
N ALA A 177 13.82 -1.56 -9.25
CA ALA A 177 13.47 -0.70 -10.37
C ALA A 177 13.46 -1.50 -11.68
N ALA A 178 14.51 -2.28 -11.93
CA ALA A 178 14.57 -3.17 -13.09
C ALA A 178 13.44 -4.21 -13.13
N ILE A 179 12.96 -4.69 -11.98
CA ILE A 179 11.82 -5.61 -11.89
C ILE A 179 10.52 -4.90 -12.27
N VAL A 180 10.26 -3.69 -11.75
CA VAL A 180 8.96 -3.03 -11.93
C VAL A 180 8.84 -2.25 -13.23
N GLU A 181 9.95 -1.86 -13.85
CA GLU A 181 10.00 -1.00 -15.04
C GLU A 181 9.12 -1.51 -16.20
N PRO A 182 9.14 -2.80 -16.59
CA PRO A 182 8.27 -3.29 -17.68
C PRO A 182 6.78 -3.08 -17.39
N PHE A 183 6.36 -3.27 -16.14
CA PHE A 183 4.98 -3.12 -15.71
C PHE A 183 4.54 -1.65 -15.60
N VAL A 184 5.49 -0.74 -15.38
CA VAL A 184 5.25 0.71 -15.49
C VAL A 184 5.05 1.11 -16.95
N GLN A 185 5.90 0.60 -17.84
CA GLN A 185 5.82 0.86 -19.29
C GLN A 185 4.52 0.33 -19.91
N SER A 186 4.02 -0.82 -19.45
CA SER A 186 2.74 -1.39 -19.87
C SER A 186 1.51 -0.80 -19.16
N HIS A 187 1.72 0.19 -18.27
CA HIS A 187 0.69 0.85 -17.47
C HIS A 187 -0.07 -0.06 -16.47
N ILE A 188 0.45 -1.25 -16.20
CA ILE A 188 -0.02 -2.13 -15.13
C ILE A 188 0.22 -1.48 -13.76
N LEU A 189 1.38 -0.84 -13.60
CA LEU A 189 1.73 -0.05 -12.43
C LEU A 189 1.75 1.44 -12.79
N ARG A 190 1.07 2.25 -11.98
CA ARG A 190 1.11 3.72 -12.09
C ARG A 190 1.50 4.31 -10.76
N SER A 191 2.72 4.81 -10.66
CA SER A 191 3.23 5.47 -9.45
C SER A 191 3.34 6.97 -9.64
N ARG A 192 2.93 7.74 -8.64
CA ARG A 192 3.11 9.19 -8.59
C ARG A 192 3.44 9.64 -7.16
N PRO A 193 4.20 10.72 -6.98
CA PRO A 193 4.28 11.40 -5.70
C PRO A 193 2.88 11.85 -5.24
N LEU A 194 2.67 11.90 -3.92
CA LEU A 194 1.51 12.59 -3.37
C LEU A 194 1.66 14.10 -3.63
N PRO A 195 0.65 14.76 -4.22
CA PRO A 195 0.77 16.18 -4.57
C PRO A 195 0.82 17.10 -3.34
N HIS A 196 0.06 16.78 -2.29
CA HIS A 196 0.01 17.53 -1.05
C HIS A 196 -0.43 16.61 0.11
N VAL A 197 0.14 16.80 1.31
CA VAL A 197 -0.35 16.12 2.53
C VAL A 197 -1.25 17.11 3.27
N ALA A 198 -2.54 16.80 3.40
CA ALA A 198 -3.43 17.65 4.18
C ALA A 198 -3.15 17.49 5.67
N HIS A 199 -2.99 18.61 6.39
CA HIS A 199 -3.05 18.59 7.85
C HIS A 199 -4.48 18.27 8.27
N ALA A 200 -4.64 17.21 9.04
CA ALA A 200 -5.95 16.87 9.55
C ALA A 200 -6.21 17.72 10.80
N SER A 201 -7.39 18.34 10.88
CA SER A 201 -7.86 18.97 12.11
C SER A 201 -8.26 17.87 13.11
N ILE A 202 -7.28 17.14 13.62
CA ILE A 202 -7.48 16.04 14.55
C ILE A 202 -7.60 16.62 15.95
N THR A 203 -8.72 16.37 16.63
CA THR A 203 -8.83 16.68 18.06
C THR A 203 -7.83 15.83 18.85
N PRO A 204 -7.16 16.36 19.90
CA PRO A 204 -6.11 15.68 20.65
C PRO A 204 -6.43 14.25 21.13
N ALA A 205 -7.72 13.93 21.31
CA ALA A 205 -8.19 12.61 21.72
C ALA A 205 -7.91 11.45 20.72
N MET A 206 -7.53 11.75 19.47
CA MET A 206 -7.27 10.73 18.44
C MET A 206 -5.77 10.44 18.20
N LEU A 207 -4.86 11.23 18.81
CA LEU A 207 -3.41 11.12 18.60
C LEU A 207 -2.72 10.11 19.54
N ASP A 208 -3.43 9.57 20.53
CA ASP A 208 -2.86 8.77 21.62
C ASP A 208 -2.85 7.25 21.33
N VAL A 209 -2.49 6.87 20.09
CA VAL A 209 -2.27 5.46 19.73
C VAL A 209 -0.94 5.33 19.02
N ALA A 210 0.07 4.89 19.77
CA ALA A 210 1.38 4.53 19.24
C ALA A 210 1.23 3.50 18.10
N PRO A 211 2.09 3.55 17.06
CA PRO A 211 2.09 2.54 16.01
C PRO A 211 2.33 1.15 16.63
N GLY A 212 1.39 0.24 16.41
CA GLY A 212 1.48 -1.15 16.86
C GLY A 212 2.64 -1.87 16.17
N LYS A 213 3.53 -2.46 16.98
CA LYS A 213 4.66 -3.35 16.66
C LYS A 213 5.61 -2.83 15.56
N ALA A 214 6.69 -2.19 16.01
CA ALA A 214 7.95 -2.19 15.26
C ALA A 214 8.37 -3.66 15.02
N GLU A 215 8.44 -4.08 13.74
CA GLU A 215 9.14 -5.33 13.39
C GLU A 215 10.63 -5.18 13.78
N PRO A 216 11.24 -6.22 14.36
CA PRO A 216 12.63 -6.16 14.80
C PRO A 216 13.55 -5.95 13.60
N GLY A 217 14.39 -4.92 13.70
CA GLY A 217 15.39 -4.56 12.71
C GLY A 217 16.29 -5.73 12.34
N ILE A 218 16.57 -5.83 11.04
CA ILE A 218 17.56 -6.76 10.48
C ILE A 218 18.91 -6.46 11.15
N PRO A 219 19.59 -7.46 11.77
CA PRO A 219 20.94 -7.25 12.27
C PRO A 219 21.86 -7.03 11.08
N LEU A 220 22.45 -5.84 11.00
CA LEU A 220 23.63 -5.60 10.21
C LEU A 220 24.77 -6.38 10.90
N HIS A 221 25.12 -7.53 10.34
CA HIS A 221 26.37 -8.19 10.73
C HIS A 221 27.55 -7.58 9.97
N PRO A 222 28.74 -7.53 10.62
CA PRO A 222 29.91 -6.76 10.22
C PRO A 222 30.60 -7.27 8.95
#